data_AF-A0A8R1IH21-F1
#
_entry.id   AF-A0A8R1IH21-F1
#
_cell.length_a   1.000
_cell.length_b   1.000
_cell.length_c   1.000
_cell.angle_alpha   90.00
_cell.angle_beta   90.00
_cell.angle_gamma   90.00
#
_symmetry.space_group_name_H-M   'P 1'
#
loop_
_entity.id
_entity.type
_entity.pdbx_description
1 polymer ?
#
loop_
_entity_poly.entity_id
_entity_poly.type
_entity_poly.pdbx_seq_one_letter_code
_entity_poly.pdbx_strand_id
1 'polypeptide(L)'
;MASSSLSYVLILSVLFAICTAKSTKDVEVVGPCINSHCPHSYMCQQDECIRERPKARPGTVSIGPCINAQCPVGHFCVSGENQCYPSK
;
A
#
# COMPACT_ATOMS: atom_id res chain seq x y z
N MET A 1 23.10 -16.24 40.11
CA MET A 1 22.72 -16.98 38.88
C MET A 1 21.37 -16.44 38.37
N ALA A 2 21.30 -15.17 37.94
CA ALA A 2 20.04 -14.54 37.48
C ALA A 2 20.22 -13.73 36.18
N SER A 3 21.45 -13.59 35.70
CA SER A 3 21.82 -12.75 34.56
C SER A 3 21.48 -13.41 33.21
N SER A 4 21.58 -14.74 33.14
CA SER A 4 21.37 -15.51 31.91
C SER A 4 19.91 -15.59 31.49
N SER A 5 18.99 -15.65 32.46
CA SER A 5 17.55 -15.70 32.24
C SER A 5 16.99 -14.35 31.78
N LEU A 6 17.49 -13.23 32.32
CA LEU A 6 17.11 -11.89 31.85
C LEU A 6 17.52 -11.67 30.38
N SER A 7 18.72 -12.13 30.01
CA SER A 7 19.24 -11.97 28.65
C SER A 7 18.40 -12.75 27.62
N TYR A 8 17.98 -13.98 27.95
CA TYR A 8 17.17 -14.80 27.04
C TYR A 8 15.75 -14.25 26.83
N VAL A 9 15.15 -13.71 27.88
CA VAL A 9 13.82 -13.07 27.81
C VAL A 9 13.86 -11.83 26.93
N LEU A 10 14.92 -11.01 27.04
CA LEU A 10 15.10 -9.84 26.19
C LEU A 10 15.26 -10.24 24.71
N ILE A 11 16.07 -11.26 24.41
CA ILE A 11 16.27 -11.74 23.03
C ILE A 11 14.96 -12.27 22.42
N LEU A 12 14.19 -13.07 23.17
CA LEU A 12 12.89 -13.58 22.73
C LEU A 12 11.89 -12.46 22.46
N SER A 13 11.84 -11.43 23.33
CA SER A 13 10.94 -10.30 23.15
C SER A 13 11.25 -9.48 21.89
N VAL A 14 12.54 -9.31 21.56
CA VAL A 14 12.99 -8.60 20.35
C VAL A 14 12.65 -9.40 19.10
N LEU A 15 12.88 -10.72 19.10
CA LEU A 15 12.51 -11.59 17.98
C LEU A 15 10.99 -11.55 17.71
N PHE A 16 10.18 -11.58 18.77
CA PHE A 16 8.73 -11.49 18.64
C PHE A 16 8.29 -10.14 18.03
N ALA A 17 8.91 -9.04 18.46
CA ALA A 17 8.62 -7.70 17.92
C ALA A 17 8.95 -7.60 16.42
N ILE A 18 10.10 -8.13 15.99
CA ILE A 18 10.52 -8.09 14.57
C ILE A 18 9.56 -8.90 13.69
N CYS A 19 9.06 -10.04 14.17
CA CYS A 19 8.11 -10.87 13.43
C CYS A 19 6.73 -10.22 13.24
N THR A 20 6.37 -9.23 14.07
CA THR A 20 5.07 -8.54 13.98
C THR A 20 5.05 -7.33 13.04
N ALA A 21 6.13 -7.10 12.26
CA ALA A 21 6.14 -6.10 11.20
C ALA A 21 5.15 -6.47 10.08
N LYS A 22 3.87 -6.18 10.34
CA LYS A 22 2.75 -6.38 9.42
C LYS A 22 2.96 -5.44 8.24
N SER A 23 3.12 -6.01 7.04
CA SER A 23 3.16 -5.26 5.79
C SER A 23 1.90 -4.41 5.69
N THR A 24 2.02 -3.10 5.94
CA THR A 24 0.96 -2.13 5.72
C THR A 24 0.77 -2.01 4.22
N LYS A 25 -0.23 -2.73 3.71
CA LYS A 25 -0.71 -2.51 2.35
C LYS A 25 -1.28 -1.10 2.29
N ASP A 26 -0.68 -0.28 1.44
CA ASP A 26 -1.07 1.09 1.22
C ASP A 26 -2.32 1.07 0.33
N VAL A 27 -3.46 1.44 0.90
CA VAL A 27 -4.79 1.34 0.29
C VAL A 27 -5.35 2.75 0.09
N GLU A 28 -6.02 2.98 -1.03
CA GLU A 28 -6.77 4.22 -1.28
C GLU A 28 -8.26 3.96 -1.39
N VAL A 29 -9.04 4.94 -0.92
CA VAL A 29 -10.49 5.01 -1.10
C VAL A 29 -10.79 5.64 -2.45
N VAL A 30 -11.58 4.96 -3.26
CA VAL A 30 -11.89 5.36 -4.64
C VAL A 30 -13.27 6.00 -4.71
N GLY A 31 -14.22 5.51 -3.91
CA GLY A 31 -15.60 5.99 -3.88
C GLY A 31 -16.51 5.09 -3.03
N PRO A 32 -17.82 5.34 -3.00
CA PRO A 32 -18.78 4.52 -2.27
C PRO A 32 -19.06 3.18 -2.98
N CYS A 33 -19.45 2.16 -2.21
CA CYS A 33 -19.96 0.92 -2.77
C CYS A 33 -21.35 1.10 -3.38
N ILE A 34 -21.62 0.39 -4.47
CA ILE A 34 -22.94 0.39 -5.12
C ILE A 34 -23.55 -0.99 -4.91
N ASN A 35 -24.63 -1.08 -4.12
CA ASN A 35 -25.25 -2.35 -3.74
C ASN A 35 -24.26 -3.36 -3.12
N SER A 36 -23.34 -2.90 -2.27
CA SER A 36 -22.26 -3.74 -1.71
C SER A 36 -21.28 -4.32 -2.73
N HIS A 37 -21.28 -3.79 -3.95
CA HIS A 37 -20.36 -4.18 -5.02
C HIS A 37 -19.46 -3.01 -5.43
N CYS A 38 -18.24 -3.35 -5.81
CA CYS A 38 -17.26 -2.48 -6.42
C CYS A 38 -16.82 -3.08 -7.77
N PRO A 39 -16.28 -2.27 -8.70
CA PRO A 39 -15.74 -2.77 -9.96
C PRO A 39 -14.66 -3.85 -9.75
N HIS A 40 -14.34 -4.61 -10.81
CA HIS A 40 -13.30 -5.64 -10.77
C HIS A 40 -11.97 -5.06 -10.27
N SER A 41 -11.30 -5.75 -9.35
CA SER A 41 -10.07 -5.37 -8.62
C SER A 41 -10.22 -4.44 -7.40
N TYR A 42 -11.44 -4.04 -7.05
CA TYR A 42 -11.75 -3.21 -5.89
C TYR A 42 -12.47 -4.03 -4.82
N MET A 43 -12.24 -3.73 -3.55
CA MET A 43 -12.93 -4.35 -2.42
C MET A 43 -13.87 -3.34 -1.76
N CYS A 44 -15.09 -3.78 -1.43
CA CYS A 44 -15.98 -2.97 -0.60
C CYS A 44 -15.64 -3.19 0.88
N GLN A 45 -15.18 -2.14 1.56
CA GLN A 45 -14.90 -2.14 3.00
C GLN A 45 -15.60 -0.93 3.62
N GLN A 46 -16.45 -1.16 4.62
CA GLN A 46 -17.16 -0.08 5.34
C GLN A 46 -17.95 0.87 4.41
N ASP A 47 -18.68 0.32 3.44
CA ASP A 47 -19.42 1.06 2.40
C ASP A 47 -18.55 1.90 1.45
N GLU A 48 -17.22 1.72 1.48
CA GLU A 48 -16.27 2.36 0.58
C GLU A 48 -15.56 1.33 -0.31
N CYS A 49 -15.46 1.63 -1.60
CA CYS A 49 -14.63 0.92 -2.53
C CYS A 49 -13.17 1.32 -2.34
N ILE A 50 -12.38 0.36 -1.86
CA ILE A 50 -10.95 0.50 -1.65
C ILE A 50 -10.16 -0.32 -2.67
N ARG A 51 -8.94 0.13 -2.97
CA ARG A 51 -7.97 -0.62 -3.77
C ARG A 51 -6.56 -0.46 -3.23
N GLU A 52 -5.68 -1.42 -3.55
CA GLU A 52 -4.24 -1.22 -3.32
C GLU A 52 -3.76 -0.04 -4.17
N ARG A 53 -3.03 0.91 -3.55
CA ARG A 53 -2.47 2.04 -4.27
C ARG A 53 -1.55 1.51 -5.37
N PRO A 54 -1.75 1.93 -6.64
CA PRO A 54 -0.90 1.49 -7.71
C PRO A 54 0.52 2.01 -7.47
N LYS A 55 1.49 1.10 -7.52
CA LYS A 55 2.91 1.41 -7.34
C LYS A 55 3.62 1.28 -8.68
N ALA A 56 4.50 2.22 -8.98
CA ALA A 56 5.40 2.11 -10.12
C ALA A 56 6.27 0.85 -9.96
N ARG A 57 6.43 0.10 -11.05
CA ARG A 57 7.32 -1.06 -11.03
C ARG A 57 8.77 -0.54 -10.95
N PRO A 58 9.64 -1.13 -10.11
CA PRO A 58 11.03 -0.70 -10.05
C PRO A 58 11.67 -0.76 -11.44
N GLY A 59 12.23 0.36 -11.90
CA GLY A 59 12.84 0.51 -13.22
C GLY A 59 11.93 1.09 -14.31
N THR A 60 10.66 1.41 -14.04
CA THR A 60 9.83 2.16 -14.99
C THR A 60 10.17 3.65 -14.95
N VAL A 61 10.32 4.25 -16.12
CA VAL A 61 10.57 5.69 -16.25
C VAL A 61 9.23 6.43 -16.18
N SER A 62 9.17 7.49 -15.38
CA SER A 62 8.03 8.40 -15.36
C SER A 62 7.86 9.08 -16.71
N ILE A 63 6.64 9.14 -17.24
CA ILE A 63 6.38 9.86 -18.50
C ILE A 63 6.30 11.39 -18.31
N GLY A 64 6.09 11.84 -17.06
CA GLY A 64 5.91 13.25 -16.73
C GLY A 64 5.16 13.44 -15.41
N PRO A 65 4.89 14.69 -15.01
CA PRO A 65 4.11 15.01 -13.82
C PRO A 65 2.62 14.70 -14.01
N CYS A 66 1.91 14.50 -12.90
CA CYS A 66 0.46 14.40 -12.94
C CYS A 66 -0.18 15.76 -13.21
N ILE A 67 -1.27 15.77 -13.99
CA ILE A 67 -2.04 16.97 -14.29
C ILE A 67 -3.40 16.80 -13.61
N ASN A 68 -3.71 17.61 -12.60
CA ASN A 68 -4.94 17.50 -11.80
C ASN A 68 -5.18 16.08 -11.22
N ALA A 69 -4.12 15.45 -10.71
CA ALA A 69 -4.13 14.06 -10.23
C ALA A 69 -4.54 13.00 -11.29
N GLN A 70 -4.52 13.38 -12.57
CA GLN A 70 -4.83 12.52 -13.70
C GLN A 70 -3.60 12.35 -14.60
N CYS A 71 -3.59 11.22 -15.30
CA CYS A 71 -2.58 10.84 -16.26
C CYS A 71 -3.27 10.40 -17.56
N PRO A 72 -2.55 10.41 -18.70
CA PRO A 72 -3.09 9.89 -19.95
C PRO A 72 -3.49 8.41 -19.83
N VAL A 73 -4.33 7.95 -20.77
CA VAL A 73 -4.85 6.58 -20.78
C VAL A 73 -3.70 5.55 -20.68
N GLY A 74 -3.90 4.52 -19.87
CA GLY A 74 -2.89 3.49 -19.62
C GLY A 74 -1.80 3.90 -18.62
N HIS A 75 -1.91 5.05 -17.96
CA HIS A 75 -1.00 5.51 -16.91
C HIS A 75 -1.77 5.83 -15.63
N PHE A 76 -1.08 5.77 -14.50
CA PHE A 76 -1.62 6.15 -13.20
C PHE A 76 -0.71 7.18 -12.53
N CYS A 77 -1.33 8.08 -11.75
CA CYS A 77 -0.62 9.08 -10.97
C CYS A 77 -0.20 8.47 -9.64
N VAL A 78 1.11 8.44 -9.36
CA VAL A 78 1.63 8.10 -8.03
C VAL A 78 1.63 9.37 -7.20
N SER A 79 0.65 9.52 -6.30
CA SER A 79 0.48 10.74 -5.50
C SER A 79 1.70 11.09 -4.63
N GLY A 80 2.48 10.09 -4.20
CA GLY A 80 3.70 10.33 -3.43
C GLY A 80 4.83 11.00 -4.23
N GLU A 81 4.87 10.80 -5.54
CA GLU A 81 5.90 11.33 -6.43
C GLU A 81 5.37 12.42 -7.38
N ASN A 82 4.05 12.58 -7.44
CA ASN A 82 3.32 13.43 -8.38
C ASN A 82 3.74 13.17 -9.84
N GLN A 83 4.00 11.90 -10.16
CA GLN A 83 4.46 11.45 -11.48
C GLN A 83 3.55 10.37 -12.06
N CYS A 84 3.42 10.40 -13.38
CA CYS A 84 2.66 9.44 -14.16
C CYS A 84 3.53 8.25 -14.55
N TYR A 85 3.03 7.05 -14.26
CA TYR A 85 3.68 5.78 -14.55
C TYR A 85 2.77 4.86 -15.38
N PRO A 86 3.33 4.01 -16.26
CA PRO A 86 2.54 3.09 -17.06
C PRO A 86 1.85 2.01 -16.20
N SER A 87 0.56 1.77 -16.49
CA SER A 87 -0.34 0.88 -15.76
C SER A 87 -0.23 -0.60 -16.14
N LYS A 88 0.75 -0.99 -16.96
CA LYS A 88 0.98 -2.37 -17.40
C LYS A 88 2.45 -2.62 -17.74
#